data_AF-A0A8S0FJ48-F1
#
_entry.id   AF-A0A8S0FJ48-F1
#
_cell.length_a   1.000
_cell.length_b   1.000
_cell.length_c   1.000
_cell.angle_alpha   90.00
_cell.angle_beta   90.00
_cell.angle_gamma   90.00
#
_symmetry.space_group_name_H-M   'P 1'
#
loop_
_entity.id
_entity.type
_entity.pdbx_description
1 polymer ?
#
loop_
_entity_poly.entity_id
_entity_poly.type
_entity_poly.pdbx_seq_one_letter_code
_entity_poly.pdbx_strand_id
1 'polypeptide(L)'
;MNVFSQTQRYKALFWLSLFHLLVITSSNYLVQLPVSIFGFHTTWGAFSFPFIFLATDLTVRIFGAPLARRIIFAVMIPALLISYVISSLFYMGSWQGFGALAHFNLFVARIATASFMAYALGQILDVHVFNRLRQSRHWWLAPTASTLFGNVSDTTHSTIAGLLLHCLLA
;
A
#
# COMPACT_ATOMS: atom_id res chain seq x y z
N MET A 1 4.38 -26.03 22.12
CA MET A 1 3.78 -24.68 22.04
C MET A 1 4.79 -23.69 22.60
N ASN A 2 5.58 -23.02 21.75
CA ASN A 2 6.60 -22.08 22.25
C ASN A 2 5.91 -20.82 22.76
N VAL A 3 5.72 -20.75 24.08
CA VAL A 3 5.13 -19.60 24.77
C VAL A 3 6.18 -18.49 24.76
N PHE A 4 6.16 -17.65 23.73
CA PHE A 4 6.97 -16.43 23.73
C PHE A 4 6.72 -15.65 25.02
N SER A 5 7.79 -15.27 25.72
CA SER A 5 7.71 -14.40 26.89
C SER A 5 7.09 -13.05 26.50
N GLN A 6 6.36 -12.40 27.42
CA GLN A 6 5.71 -11.10 27.17
C GLN A 6 6.72 -10.07 26.61
N THR A 7 7.94 -10.05 27.12
CA THR A 7 9.02 -9.17 26.64
C THR A 7 9.41 -9.45 25.19
N GLN A 8 9.40 -10.72 24.75
CA GLN A 8 9.68 -11.09 23.36
C GLN A 8 8.55 -10.66 22.42
N ARG A 9 7.29 -10.73 22.88
CA ARG A 9 6.14 -10.24 22.11
C ARG A 9 6.17 -8.72 21.92
N TYR A 10 6.49 -7.95 22.96
CA TYR A 10 6.64 -6.49 22.83
C TYR A 10 7.80 -6.11 21.89
N LYS A 11 8.95 -6.80 21.99
CA LYS A 11 10.06 -6.59 21.05
C LYS A 11 9.66 -6.93 19.62
N ALA A 12 8.99 -8.06 19.39
CA ALA A 12 8.50 -8.44 18.06
C ALA A 12 7.50 -7.41 17.52
N LEU A 13 6.57 -6.94 18.35
CA LEU A 13 5.59 -5.91 18.00
C LEU A 13 6.29 -4.62 17.57
N PHE A 14 7.27 -4.17 18.36
CA PHE A 14 8.04 -2.95 18.06
C PHE A 14 8.80 -3.07 16.74
N TRP A 15 9.57 -4.14 16.56
CA TRP A 15 10.35 -4.37 15.34
C TRP A 15 9.47 -4.54 14.09
N LEU A 16 8.35 -5.26 14.21
CA LEU A 16 7.40 -5.42 13.10
C LEU A 16 6.71 -4.11 12.75
N SER A 17 6.32 -3.33 13.76
CA SER A 17 5.71 -2.01 13.55
C SER A 17 6.68 -1.06 12.86
N LEU A 18 7.94 -1.04 13.30
CA LEU A 18 9.00 -0.26 12.65
C LEU A 18 9.23 -0.72 11.21
N PHE A 19 9.25 -2.04 10.97
CA PHE A 19 9.41 -2.58 9.62
C PHE A 19 8.26 -2.16 8.69
N HIS A 20 7.00 -2.20 9.16
CA HIS A 20 5.85 -1.72 8.37
C HIS A 20 5.98 -0.24 8.07
N LEU A 21 6.32 0.56 9.08
CA LEU A 21 6.48 2.00 8.92
C LEU A 21 7.51 2.31 7.84
N LEU A 22 8.68 1.68 7.90
CA LEU A 22 9.75 1.88 6.92
C LEU A 22 9.34 1.44 5.52
N VAL A 23 8.74 0.25 5.40
CA VAL A 23 8.35 -0.31 4.10
C VAL A 23 7.23 0.51 3.44
N ILE A 24 6.20 0.92 4.19
CA ILE A 24 5.11 1.77 3.67
C ILE A 24 5.64 3.13 3.25
N THR A 25 6.44 3.76 4.12
CA THR A 25 7.03 5.08 3.84
C THR A 25 7.91 5.04 2.61
N SER A 26 8.81 4.06 2.53
CA SER A 26 9.70 3.88 1.37
C SER A 26 8.91 3.60 0.10
N SER A 27 7.86 2.76 0.18
CA SER A 27 7.04 2.45 -1.00
C SER A 27 6.30 3.67 -1.52
N ASN A 28 5.67 4.45 -0.65
CA ASN A 28 4.98 5.68 -1.05
C ASN A 28 5.93 6.70 -1.69
N TYR A 29 7.18 6.77 -1.20
CA TYR A 29 8.21 7.61 -1.80
C TYR A 29 8.65 7.09 -3.17
N LEU A 30 8.96 5.80 -3.28
CA LEU A 30 9.46 5.17 -4.51
C LEU A 30 8.40 5.15 -5.64
N VAL A 31 7.11 5.15 -5.31
CA VAL A 31 6.03 5.31 -6.31
C VAL A 31 6.14 6.64 -7.06
N GLN A 32 6.76 7.68 -6.46
CA GLN A 32 6.92 8.99 -7.10
C GLN A 32 8.07 9.04 -8.10
N LEU A 33 8.94 8.02 -8.13
CA LEU A 33 10.09 7.96 -9.01
C LEU A 33 9.73 7.09 -10.23
N PRO A 34 9.32 7.71 -11.36
CA PRO A 34 9.04 6.98 -12.58
C PRO A 34 10.34 6.44 -13.18
N VAL A 35 10.28 5.23 -13.72
CA VAL A 35 11.36 4.57 -14.44
C VAL A 35 10.81 4.04 -15.76
N SER A 36 11.47 4.36 -16.85
CA SER A 36 11.23 3.72 -18.14
C SER A 36 12.24 2.59 -18.33
N ILE A 37 11.78 1.34 -18.23
CA ILE A 37 12.59 0.16 -18.52
C ILE A 37 12.09 -0.42 -19.84
N PHE A 38 12.93 -0.42 -20.87
CA PHE A 38 12.60 -0.96 -22.21
C PHE A 38 11.28 -0.43 -22.81
N GLY A 39 10.95 0.85 -22.57
CA GLY A 39 9.71 1.47 -23.07
C GLY A 39 8.46 1.24 -22.21
N PHE A 40 8.54 0.44 -21.15
CA PHE A 40 7.48 0.31 -20.15
C PHE A 40 7.62 1.38 -19.07
N HIS A 41 6.54 2.15 -18.85
CA HIS A 41 6.44 3.11 -17.75
C HIS A 41 6.11 2.35 -16.45
N THR A 42 7.12 2.14 -15.60
CA THR A 42 6.94 1.59 -14.26
C THR A 42 7.42 2.61 -13.21
N THR A 43 7.14 2.37 -11.94
CA THR A 43 7.68 3.16 -10.83
C THR A 43 8.59 2.28 -9.99
N TRP A 44 9.56 2.88 -9.29
CA TRP A 44 10.37 2.13 -8.32
C TRP A 44 9.51 1.53 -7.20
N GLY A 45 8.31 2.06 -6.97
CA GLY A 45 7.31 1.49 -6.05
C GLY A 45 6.91 0.05 -6.38
N ALA A 46 6.91 -0.33 -7.67
CA ALA A 46 6.63 -1.70 -8.10
C ALA A 46 7.57 -2.73 -7.45
N PHE A 47 8.83 -2.34 -7.23
CA PHE A 47 9.83 -3.19 -6.60
C PHE A 47 9.68 -3.25 -5.07
N SER A 48 9.11 -2.22 -4.45
CA SER A 48 8.95 -2.15 -2.99
C SER A 48 7.65 -2.79 -2.49
N PHE A 49 6.61 -2.90 -3.33
CA PHE A 49 5.34 -3.53 -2.97
C PHE A 49 5.45 -4.98 -2.44
N PRO A 50 6.29 -5.88 -2.99
CA PRO A 50 6.51 -7.22 -2.43
C PRO A 50 6.93 -7.21 -0.95
N PHE A 51 7.65 -6.18 -0.51
CA PHE A 51 8.05 -6.05 0.89
C PHE A 51 6.87 -5.70 1.81
N ILE A 52 5.85 -4.97 1.32
CA ILE A 52 4.62 -4.68 2.08
C ILE A 52 3.86 -5.98 2.35
N PHE A 53 3.76 -6.85 1.34
CA PHE A 53 3.14 -8.16 1.49
C PHE A 53 3.94 -9.05 2.44
N LEU A 54 5.27 -9.07 2.32
CA LEU A 54 6.15 -9.82 3.22
C LEU A 54 5.99 -9.36 4.69
N ALA A 55 5.96 -8.05 4.93
CA ALA A 55 5.76 -7.47 6.26
C ALA A 55 4.40 -7.92 6.85
N THR A 56 3.35 -7.81 6.03
CA THR A 56 1.99 -8.18 6.41
C THR A 56 1.89 -9.67 6.74
N ASP A 57 2.42 -10.54 5.89
CA ASP A 57 2.42 -12.00 6.09
C ASP A 57 3.17 -12.40 7.37
N LEU A 58 4.35 -11.81 7.61
CA LEU A 58 5.13 -12.08 8.82
C LEU A 58 4.36 -11.69 10.10
N THR A 59 3.67 -10.55 10.07
CA THR A 59 2.84 -10.10 11.21
C THR A 59 1.66 -11.02 11.44
N VAL A 60 0.99 -11.45 10.38
CA VAL A 60 -0.14 -12.40 10.45
C VAL A 60 0.33 -13.75 10.99
N ARG A 61 1.50 -14.24 10.61
CA ARG A 61 2.06 -15.50 11.12
C ARG A 61 2.44 -15.44 12.60
N ILE A 62 2.94 -14.30 13.08
CA ILE A 62 3.42 -14.15 14.47
C ILE A 62 2.26 -13.84 15.43
N PHE A 63 1.36 -12.94 15.08
CA PHE A 63 0.29 -12.45 15.97
C PHE A 63 -1.10 -12.98 15.61
N GLY A 64 -1.27 -13.61 14.45
CA GLY A 64 -2.56 -14.00 13.92
C GLY A 64 -3.26 -12.85 13.19
N ALA A 65 -4.12 -13.20 12.24
CA ALA A 65 -4.84 -12.26 11.38
C ALA A 65 -5.54 -11.09 12.11
N PRO A 66 -6.35 -11.29 13.18
CA PRO A 66 -7.08 -10.18 13.79
C PRO A 66 -6.18 -9.19 14.53
N LEU A 67 -5.12 -9.66 15.20
CA LEU A 67 -4.16 -8.80 15.89
C LEU A 67 -3.26 -8.07 14.89
N ALA A 68 -2.79 -8.77 13.85
CA ALA A 68 -1.98 -8.19 12.79
C ALA A 68 -2.67 -6.98 12.13
N ARG A 69 -3.97 -7.10 11.81
CA ARG A 69 -4.75 -5.99 11.25
C ARG A 69 -4.81 -4.76 12.17
N ARG A 70 -4.93 -4.95 13.49
CA ARG A 70 -4.91 -3.82 14.43
C ARG A 70 -3.54 -3.14 14.46
N ILE A 71 -2.47 -3.93 14.44
CA ILE A 71 -1.09 -3.43 14.41
C ILE A 71 -0.86 -2.61 13.14
N ILE A 72 -1.19 -3.17 11.97
CA ILE A 72 -0.95 -2.50 10.69
C ILE A 72 -1.79 -1.22 10.60
N PHE A 73 -3.05 -1.22 11.05
CA PHE A 73 -3.87 0.00 11.07
C PHE A 73 -3.29 1.09 11.97
N ALA A 74 -2.82 0.72 13.16
CA ALA A 74 -2.19 1.65 14.09
C ALA A 74 -0.90 2.26 13.52
N VAL A 75 -0.15 1.49 12.71
CA VAL A 75 1.08 1.95 12.05
C VAL A 75 0.79 2.71 10.74
N MET A 76 -0.33 2.43 10.09
CA MET A 76 -0.68 3.01 8.79
C MET A 76 -0.78 4.53 8.86
N ILE A 77 -1.51 5.08 9.82
CA ILE A 77 -1.68 6.54 9.95
C ILE A 77 -0.34 7.27 10.12
N PRO A 78 0.52 6.92 11.11
CA PRO A 78 1.80 7.59 11.24
C PRO A 78 2.72 7.34 10.04
N ALA A 79 2.68 6.15 9.42
CA ALA A 79 3.44 5.89 8.20
C ALA A 79 3.01 6.78 7.03
N LEU A 80 1.70 7.00 6.83
CA LEU A 80 1.19 7.89 5.79
C LEU A 80 1.61 9.34 6.02
N LEU A 81 1.49 9.83 7.26
CA LEU A 81 1.92 11.19 7.63
C LEU A 81 3.43 11.39 7.39
N ILE A 82 4.26 10.47 7.89
CA ILE A 82 5.71 10.51 7.68
C ILE A 82 6.02 10.44 6.17
N SER A 83 5.34 9.56 5.44
CA SER A 83 5.54 9.44 3.99
C SER A 83 5.19 10.72 3.25
N TYR A 84 4.10 11.40 3.63
CA TYR A 84 3.71 12.68 3.03
C TYR A 84 4.76 13.75 3.29
N VAL A 85 5.22 13.88 4.55
CA VAL A 85 6.24 14.85 4.93
C VAL A 85 7.56 14.61 4.18
N ILE A 86 8.07 13.38 4.18
CA ILE A 86 9.33 13.03 3.49
C ILE A 86 9.20 13.28 1.99
N SER A 87 8.10 12.85 1.39
CA SER A 87 7.86 13.01 -0.04
C SER A 87 7.68 14.46 -0.46
N SER A 88 7.09 15.29 0.40
CA SER A 88 6.97 16.74 0.16
C SER A 88 8.31 17.45 0.29
N LEU A 89 9.19 16.98 1.19
CA LEU A 89 10.53 17.54 1.37
C LEU A 89 11.50 17.09 0.26
N PHE A 90 11.34 15.87 -0.23
CA PHE A 90 12.17 15.27 -1.28
C PHE A 90 11.35 15.00 -2.55
N TYR A 91 10.97 16.03 -3.29
CA TYR A 91 10.23 15.81 -4.52
C TYR A 91 11.16 15.31 -5.63
N MET A 92 10.87 14.13 -6.19
CA MET A 92 11.65 13.49 -7.27
C MET A 92 13.16 13.40 -6.99
N GLY A 93 13.55 13.09 -5.74
CA GLY A 93 14.97 12.95 -5.37
C GLY A 93 15.73 14.27 -5.20
N SER A 94 15.05 15.41 -5.33
CA SER A 94 15.60 16.73 -5.06
C SER A 94 15.11 17.28 -3.73
N TRP A 95 16.00 17.89 -2.95
CA TRP A 95 15.63 18.54 -1.68
C TRP A 95 14.95 19.88 -1.96
N GLN A 96 13.66 19.96 -1.63
CA GLN A 96 12.82 21.15 -1.87
C GLN A 96 12.85 22.15 -0.69
N GLY A 97 13.47 21.77 0.43
CA GLY A 97 13.54 22.59 1.65
C GLY A 97 12.25 22.60 2.47
N PHE A 98 12.31 23.17 3.67
CA PHE A 98 11.17 23.19 4.61
C PHE A 98 9.98 24.04 4.12
N GLY A 99 10.21 24.98 3.17
CA GLY A 99 9.15 25.77 2.54
C GLY A 99 8.19 24.93 1.70
N ALA A 100 8.62 23.74 1.22
CA ALA A 100 7.77 22.83 0.48
C ALA A 100 6.60 22.27 1.30
N LEU A 101 6.69 22.30 2.64
CA LEU A 101 5.59 21.92 3.53
C LEU A 101 4.47 22.96 3.58
N ALA A 102 4.76 24.22 3.21
CA ALA A 102 3.76 25.28 3.12
C ALA A 102 2.88 25.13 1.86
N HIS A 103 3.36 24.40 0.85
CA HIS A 103 2.62 24.12 -0.37
C HIS A 103 2.03 22.70 -0.34
N PHE A 104 0.72 22.60 -0.54
CA PHE A 104 0.04 21.32 -0.51
C PHE A 104 0.26 20.55 -1.83
N ASN A 105 1.05 19.48 -1.76
CA ASN A 105 1.36 18.65 -2.91
C ASN A 105 0.25 17.63 -3.17
N LEU A 106 -0.69 17.99 -4.06
CA LEU A 106 -1.81 17.13 -4.46
C LEU A 106 -1.37 15.75 -4.97
N PHE A 107 -0.24 15.66 -5.68
CA PHE A 107 0.30 14.39 -6.18
C PHE A 107 0.69 13.45 -5.03
N VAL A 108 1.44 13.95 -4.04
CA VAL A 108 1.86 13.19 -2.87
C VAL A 108 0.66 12.82 -2.00
N ALA A 109 -0.29 13.75 -1.83
CA ALA A 109 -1.54 13.51 -1.11
C ALA A 109 -2.37 12.40 -1.78
N ARG A 110 -2.41 12.35 -3.12
CA ARG A 110 -3.07 11.27 -3.88
C ARG A 110 -2.43 9.91 -3.64
N ILE A 111 -1.11 9.83 -3.55
CA ILE A 111 -0.42 8.56 -3.24
C ILE A 111 -0.75 8.12 -1.82
N ALA A 112 -0.67 9.03 -0.84
CA ALA A 112 -1.01 8.70 0.54
C ALA A 112 -2.48 8.26 0.70
N THR A 113 -3.41 8.93 0.04
CA THR A 113 -4.83 8.55 0.03
C THR A 113 -5.09 7.25 -0.70
N ALA A 114 -4.41 6.98 -1.82
CA ALA A 114 -4.48 5.69 -2.51
C ALA A 114 -3.99 4.54 -1.61
N SER A 115 -2.87 4.72 -0.89
CA SER A 115 -2.35 3.73 0.06
C SER A 115 -3.32 3.51 1.23
N PHE A 116 -3.95 4.57 1.75
CA PHE A 116 -5.01 4.45 2.75
C PHE A 116 -6.22 3.69 2.23
N MET A 117 -6.69 4.00 1.02
CA MET A 117 -7.81 3.32 0.37
C MET A 117 -7.49 1.85 0.11
N ALA A 118 -6.30 1.53 -0.38
CA ALA A 118 -5.85 0.15 -0.59
C ALA A 118 -5.88 -0.65 0.71
N TYR A 119 -5.45 -0.05 1.83
CA TYR A 119 -5.56 -0.68 3.13
C TYR A 119 -7.01 -0.87 3.58
N ALA A 120 -7.84 0.17 3.47
CA ALA A 120 -9.25 0.10 3.85
C ALA A 120 -10.00 -0.97 3.05
N LEU A 121 -9.78 -1.04 1.74
CA LEU A 121 -10.31 -2.09 0.87
C LEU A 121 -9.76 -3.47 1.26
N GLY A 122 -8.47 -3.57 1.57
CA GLY A 122 -7.86 -4.79 2.10
C GLY A 122 -8.53 -5.27 3.38
N GLN A 123 -8.87 -4.37 4.31
CA GLN A 123 -9.61 -4.71 5.53
C GLN A 123 -11.03 -5.20 5.24
N ILE A 124 -11.74 -4.54 4.32
CA ILE A 124 -13.12 -4.92 3.94
C ILE A 124 -13.12 -6.30 3.27
N LEU A 125 -12.18 -6.56 2.37
CA LEU A 125 -11.94 -7.86 1.74
C LEU A 125 -11.60 -8.91 2.80
N ASP A 126 -10.73 -8.61 3.76
CA ASP A 126 -10.43 -9.55 4.85
C ASP A 126 -11.65 -9.90 5.73
N VAL A 127 -12.54 -8.92 5.98
CA VAL A 127 -13.75 -9.13 6.78
C VAL A 127 -14.85 -9.87 6.01
N HIS A 128 -15.01 -9.62 4.71
CA HIS A 128 -16.10 -10.19 3.90
C HIS A 128 -15.68 -11.42 3.10
N VAL A 129 -14.48 -11.41 2.53
CA VAL A 129 -13.96 -12.45 1.64
C VAL A 129 -13.27 -13.52 2.45
N PHE A 130 -12.33 -13.20 3.34
CA PHE A 130 -11.61 -14.23 4.10
C PHE A 130 -12.46 -14.94 5.15
N ASN A 131 -13.39 -14.25 5.81
CA ASN A 131 -14.33 -14.90 6.74
C ASN A 131 -15.27 -15.89 6.02
N ARG A 132 -15.61 -15.61 4.76
CA ARG A 132 -16.48 -16.44 3.90
C ARG A 132 -15.72 -17.54 3.16
N LEU A 133 -14.47 -17.27 2.74
CA LEU A 133 -13.55 -18.27 2.17
C LEU A 133 -13.03 -19.24 3.22
N ARG A 134 -12.91 -18.86 4.49
CA ARG A 134 -12.53 -19.82 5.55
C ARG A 134 -13.65 -20.82 5.90
N GLN A 135 -14.89 -20.51 5.57
CA GLN A 135 -16.02 -21.46 5.63
C GLN A 135 -16.16 -22.30 4.35
N SER A 136 -15.47 -21.92 3.25
CA SER A 136 -15.60 -22.58 1.96
C SER A 136 -14.30 -23.32 1.61
N ARG A 137 -14.34 -24.66 1.50
CA ARG A 137 -13.19 -25.55 1.24
C ARG A 137 -12.40 -25.29 -0.06
N HIS A 138 -12.72 -24.27 -0.86
CA HIS A 138 -12.17 -24.10 -2.21
C HIS A 138 -11.30 -22.83 -2.33
N TRP A 139 -9.99 -23.05 -2.38
CA TRP A 139 -8.90 -22.06 -2.46
C TRP A 139 -8.86 -21.22 -3.77
N TRP A 140 -9.79 -21.48 -4.72
CA TRP A 140 -9.76 -20.97 -6.10
C TRP A 140 -10.62 -19.73 -6.37
N LEU A 141 -11.38 -19.24 -5.37
CA LEU A 141 -12.26 -18.08 -5.54
C LEU A 141 -11.53 -16.72 -5.46
N ALA A 142 -10.40 -16.66 -4.76
CA ALA A 142 -9.64 -15.42 -4.58
C ALA A 142 -8.94 -14.91 -5.86
N PRO A 143 -8.29 -15.76 -6.69
CA PRO A 143 -7.65 -15.32 -7.94
C PRO A 143 -8.64 -14.81 -9.00
N THR A 144 -9.82 -15.43 -9.07
CA THR A 144 -10.86 -15.16 -10.09
C THR A 144 -11.58 -13.83 -9.83
N ALA A 145 -11.81 -13.48 -8.56
CA ALA A 145 -12.36 -12.18 -8.19
C ALA A 145 -11.36 -11.05 -8.47
N SER A 146 -10.07 -11.26 -8.20
CA SER A 146 -9.00 -10.30 -8.52
C SER A 146 -8.90 -10.00 -10.01
N THR A 147 -9.09 -11.00 -10.87
CA THR A 147 -9.06 -10.82 -12.33
C THR A 147 -10.32 -10.11 -12.84
N LEU A 148 -11.50 -10.40 -12.29
CA LEU A 148 -12.74 -9.71 -12.68
C LEU A 148 -12.74 -8.23 -12.28
N PHE A 149 -12.35 -7.90 -11.04
CA PHE A 149 -12.26 -6.51 -10.60
C PHE A 149 -11.10 -5.74 -11.27
N GLY A 150 -9.98 -6.41 -11.56
CA GLY A 150 -8.87 -5.83 -12.33
C GLY A 150 -9.30 -5.43 -13.75
N ASN A 151 -9.98 -6.33 -14.47
CA ASN A 151 -10.47 -6.05 -15.82
C ASN A 151 -11.50 -4.90 -15.88
N VAL A 152 -12.37 -4.79 -14.87
CA VAL A 152 -13.36 -3.69 -14.80
C VAL A 152 -12.68 -2.34 -14.56
N SER A 153 -11.61 -2.31 -13.75
CA SER A 153 -10.84 -1.10 -13.47
C SER A 153 -9.98 -0.65 -14.66
N ASP A 154 -9.39 -1.60 -15.41
CA ASP A 154 -8.63 -1.30 -16.62
C ASP A 154 -9.51 -0.78 -17.77
N THR A 155 -10.76 -1.26 -17.83
CA THR A 155 -11.72 -0.80 -18.84
C THR A 155 -12.17 0.64 -18.57
N THR A 156 -12.42 1.02 -17.30
CA THR A 156 -12.80 2.41 -16.96
C THR A 156 -11.64 3.39 -17.13
N HIS A 157 -10.40 3.00 -16.83
CA HIS A 157 -9.23 3.87 -17.02
C HIS A 157 -8.90 4.09 -18.52
N SER A 158 -8.97 3.05 -19.36
CA SER A 158 -8.76 3.18 -20.81
C SER A 158 -9.87 3.98 -21.50
N THR A 159 -11.12 3.85 -21.05
CA THR A 159 -12.25 4.55 -21.68
C THR A 159 -12.25 6.04 -21.34
N ILE A 160 -11.90 6.42 -20.10
CA ILE A 160 -11.83 7.84 -19.69
C ILE A 160 -10.58 8.53 -20.29
N ALA A 161 -9.45 7.85 -20.36
CA ALA A 161 -8.25 8.37 -21.02
C ALA A 161 -8.45 8.53 -22.55
N GLY A 162 -9.18 7.60 -23.18
CA GLY A 162 -9.56 7.70 -24.59
C GLY A 162 -10.54 8.84 -24.89
N LEU A 163 -11.53 9.07 -24.01
CA LEU A 163 -12.49 10.17 -24.17
C LEU A 163 -11.83 11.54 -23.98
N LEU A 164 -10.88 11.65 -23.03
CA LEU A 164 -10.09 12.87 -22.82
C LEU A 164 -9.15 13.18 -23.99
N LEU A 165 -8.57 12.16 -24.62
CA LEU A 165 -7.70 12.34 -25.79
C LEU A 165 -8.49 12.73 -27.05
N HIS A 166 -9.72 12.22 -27.21
CA HIS A 166 -10.61 12.61 -28.32
C HIS A 166 -11.17 14.03 -28.17
N CYS A 167 -11.50 14.48 -26.94
CA CYS A 167 -11.90 15.87 -26.67
C CYS A 167 -10.75 16.89 -26.78
N LEU A 168 -9.49 16.45 -26.77
CA LEU A 168 -8.32 17.33 -26.92
C LEU A 168 -7.82 17.43 -28.37
N LEU A 169 -8.38 16.62 -29.29
CA LEU A 169 -7.95 16.54 -30.69
C LEU A 169 -9.10 16.83 -31.69
N ALA A 170 -10.26 17.29 -31.22
CA ALA A 170 -11.39 17.80 -32.00
C ALA A 170 -11.72 19.22 -31.58
#